data_AF-A0A5X8YU90-F1
#
_entry.id   AF-A0A5X8YU90-F1
#
_cell.length_a   1.000
_cell.length_b   1.000
_cell.length_c   1.000
_cell.angle_alpha   90.00
_cell.angle_beta   90.00
_cell.angle_gamma   90.00
#
_symmetry.space_group_name_H-M   'P 1'
#
loop_
_entity.id
_entity.type
_entity.pdbx_description
1 polymer ?
#
loop_
_entity_poly.entity_id
_entity_poly.type
_entity_poly.pdbx_seq_one_letter_code
_entity_poly.pdbx_strand_id
1 'polypeptide(L)' 'ATSVMQAARQRSVGITEGIWRHSRAGKTWRPSHVKANGKRFDLRKGLFLDGKWVLPGEEINCKCGWEAVIPGLEKR' A
#
# COMPACT_ATOMS: atom_id res chain seq x y z
N ALA A 1 -11.57 7.33 -3.17
CA ALA A 1 -10.63 7.76 -4.22
C ALA A 1 -9.44 8.42 -3.55
N THR A 2 -8.32 7.72 -3.36
CA THR A 2 -7.22 8.31 -2.58
C THR A 2 -5.84 7.69 -2.82
N SER A 3 -5.73 6.41 -3.11
CA SER A 3 -4.42 5.72 -3.10
C SER A 3 -3.42 6.24 -4.13
N VAL A 4 -3.84 6.41 -5.39
CA VAL A 4 -2.97 6.97 -6.44
C VAL A 4 -2.54 8.40 -6.11
N MET A 5 -3.46 9.24 -5.63
CA MET A 5 -3.17 10.62 -5.25
C MET A 5 -2.26 10.71 -4.03
N GLN A 6 -2.44 9.84 -3.04
CA GLN A 6 -1.54 9.74 -1.88
C GLN A 6 -0.15 9.29 -2.29
N ALA A 7 -0.05 8.27 -3.16
CA ALA A 7 1.22 7.82 -3.71
C ALA A 7 1.92 8.94 -4.49
N ALA A 8 1.19 9.71 -5.30
CA ALA A 8 1.74 10.86 -6.01
C ALA A 8 2.30 11.93 -5.06
N ARG A 9 1.57 12.28 -4.00
CA ARG A 9 2.03 13.23 -2.97
C ARG A 9 3.26 12.75 -2.21
N GLN A 10 3.31 11.47 -1.87
CA GLN A 10 4.48 10.90 -1.18
C GLN A 10 5.70 10.86 -2.11
N ARG A 11 5.50 10.53 -3.38
CA ARG A 11 6.56 10.56 -4.39
C ARG A 11 7.12 11.97 -4.61
N SER A 12 6.29 13.01 -4.58
CA SER A 12 6.78 14.39 -4.73
C SER A 12 7.70 14.85 -3.61
N VAL A 13 7.65 14.20 -2.44
CA VAL A 13 8.56 14.47 -1.31
C VAL A 13 9.67 13.42 -1.16
N GLY A 14 9.90 12.59 -2.18
CA GLY A 14 11.00 11.63 -2.23
C GLY A 14 10.71 10.26 -1.60
N ILE A 15 9.47 10.00 -1.16
CA ILE A 15 9.08 8.68 -0.63
C ILE A 15 8.73 7.77 -1.81
N THR A 16 9.51 6.70 -1.99
CA THR A 16 9.37 5.75 -3.09
C THR A 16 8.79 4.40 -2.66
N GLU A 17 8.89 4.06 -1.38
CA GLU A 17 8.49 2.76 -0.84
C GLU A 17 7.44 2.89 0.26
N GLY A 18 6.61 1.85 0.39
CA GLY A 18 5.63 1.72 1.46
C GLY A 18 5.55 0.30 1.98
N ILE A 19 5.13 0.13 3.23
CA ILE A 19 4.81 -1.16 3.83
C ILE A 19 3.30 -1.31 3.83
N TRP A 20 2.80 -2.35 3.16
CA TRP A 20 1.37 -2.61 3.04
C TRP A 20 0.76 -2.88 4.42
N ARG A 21 -0.32 -2.17 4.75
CA ARG A 21 -1.06 -2.36 5.99
C ARG A 21 -2.49 -2.76 5.68
N HIS A 22 -2.78 -4.01 6.01
CA HIS A 22 -4.11 -4.56 5.89
C HIS A 22 -5.01 -4.00 6.99
N SER A 23 -6.08 -3.31 6.59
CA SER A 23 -7.08 -2.81 7.54
C SER A 23 -8.06 -3.92 7.87
N ARG A 24 -8.33 -4.11 9.16
CA ARG A 24 -9.39 -5.01 9.67
C ARG A 24 -10.76 -4.33 9.80
N ALA A 25 -11.01 -3.24 9.06
CA ALA A 25 -12.29 -2.50 9.06
C ALA A 25 -13.32 -2.84 7.95
N GLY A 26 -13.00 -3.71 6.98
CA GLY A 26 -13.95 -4.32 6.04
C GLY A 26 -14.69 -5.56 6.58
N LYS A 27 -15.71 -6.04 5.85
CA LYS A 27 -16.46 -7.28 6.19
C LYS A 27 -16.05 -8.46 5.30
N THR A 28 -15.55 -8.18 4.09
CA THR A 28 -15.07 -9.14 3.11
C THR A 28 -13.57 -8.98 2.91
N TRP A 29 -12.80 -9.95 3.40
CA TRP A 29 -11.35 -9.98 3.29
C TRP A 29 -10.90 -10.71 2.03
N ARG A 30 -10.04 -10.09 1.24
CA ARG A 30 -9.34 -10.78 0.15
C ARG A 30 -8.09 -11.44 0.74
N PRO A 31 -7.92 -12.77 0.63
CA PRO A 31 -6.77 -13.47 1.23
C PRO A 31 -5.42 -12.93 0.76
N SER A 32 -5.33 -12.49 -0.49
CA SER A 32 -4.14 -11.84 -1.07
C SER A 32 -3.75 -10.56 -0.34
N HIS A 33 -4.72 -9.72 0.04
CA HIS A 33 -4.48 -8.48 0.78
C HIS A 33 -4.07 -8.74 2.22
N VAL A 34 -4.57 -9.82 2.83
CA VAL A 34 -4.12 -10.26 4.16
C VAL A 34 -2.67 -10.72 4.09
N LYS A 35 -2.32 -11.53 3.08
CA LYS A 35 -0.94 -11.98 2.82
C LYS A 35 0.01 -10.83 2.45
N ALA A 36 -0.52 -9.73 1.92
CA ALA A 36 0.24 -8.54 1.62
C ALA A 36 0.66 -7.76 2.87
N ASN A 37 -0.05 -7.93 4.00
CA ASN A 37 0.23 -7.18 5.21
C ASN A 37 1.68 -7.33 5.67
N GLY A 38 2.37 -6.20 5.87
CA GLY A 38 3.77 -6.13 6.24
C GLY A 38 4.75 -6.21 5.08
N LYS A 39 4.30 -6.42 3.84
CA LYS A 39 5.20 -6.44 2.67
C LYS A 39 5.56 -5.04 2.21
N ARG A 40 6.83 -4.83 1.88
CA ARG A 40 7.32 -3.62 1.24
C ARG A 40 6.97 -3.63 -0.25
N PHE A 41 6.57 -2.49 -0.79
CA PHE A 41 6.24 -2.30 -2.20
C PHE A 41 6.68 -0.90 -2.68
N ASP A 42 6.88 -0.76 -4.00
CA ASP A 42 7.21 0.52 -4.63
C ASP A 42 5.91 1.30 -4.90
N LEU A 43 5.82 2.55 -4.44
CA LEU A 43 4.63 3.41 -4.60
C LEU A 43 4.31 3.77 -6.06
N ARG A 44 5.26 3.60 -6.97
CA ARG A 44 5.09 3.80 -8.41
C ARG A 44 4.44 2.60 -9.09
N LYS A 45 4.69 1.41 -8.57
CA LYS A 45 4.25 0.14 -9.19
C LYS A 45 3.10 -0.51 -8.43
N GLY A 46 3.06 -0.36 -7.11
CA GLY A 46 2.18 -1.12 -6.22
C GLY A 46 2.73 -2.50 -5.89
N LEU A 47 1.87 -3.35 -5.33
CA LEU A 47 2.20 -4.73 -4.98
C LEU A 47 1.48 -5.69 -5.94
N PHE A 48 2.17 -6.73 -6.39
CA PHE A 48 1.58 -7.74 -7.26
C PHE A 48 0.70 -8.70 -6.45
N LEU A 49 -0.61 -8.61 -6.63
CA LEU A 49 -1.63 -9.42 -5.97
C LEU A 49 -2.63 -9.95 -7.01
N ASP A 50 -2.98 -11.23 -6.92
CA ASP A 50 -4.00 -11.85 -7.79
C ASP A 50 -3.79 -11.60 -9.29
N GLY A 51 -2.54 -11.62 -9.76
CA GLY A 51 -2.19 -11.43 -11.17
C GLY A 51 -2.12 -9.96 -11.64
N LYS A 52 -2.27 -8.99 -10.73
CA LYS A 52 -2.25 -7.56 -11.06
C LYS A 52 -1.44 -6.74 -10.07
N TRP A 53 -0.91 -5.62 -10.55
CA TRP A 53 -0.26 -4.63 -9.71
C TRP A 53 -1.32 -3.71 -9.14
N VAL A 54 -1.43 -3.65 -7.81
CA VAL A 54 -2.45 -2.86 -7.12
C VAL A 54 -1.83 -2.07 -5.99
N LEU A 55 -2.38 -0.89 -5.75
CA LEU A 55 -2.09 -0.11 -4.55
C LEU A 55 -3.08 -0.46 -3.41
N PRO A 56 -2.68 -0.29 -2.13
CA PRO A 56 -3.59 -0.48 -1.01
C PRO A 56 -4.77 0.50 -1.12
N GLY A 57 -6.00 0.01 -1.00
CA GLY A 57 -7.20 0.85 -1.07
C GLY A 57 -7.62 1.25 -2.50
N GLU A 58 -6.97 0.72 -3.53
CA GLU A 58 -7.34 0.97 -4.93
C GLU A 58 -8.52 0.10 -5.37
N GLU A 59 -8.60 -1.13 -4.86
CA GLU A 59 -9.69 -2.04 -5.21
C GLU A 59 -11.00 -1.70 -4.48
N ILE A 60 -12.13 -2.03 -5.12
CA ILE A 60 -13.45 -1.79 -4.54
C ILE A 60 -13.59 -2.46 -3.16
N ASN A 61 -14.12 -1.70 -2.19
CA ASN A 61 -14.27 -2.06 -0.79
C ASN A 61 -12.95 -2.39 -0.06
N CYS A 62 -11.78 -2.14 -0.66
CA CYS A 62 -10.50 -2.26 0.01
C CYS A 62 -10.28 -1.06 0.93
N LYS A 63 -10.08 -1.33 2.22
CA LYS A 63 -9.71 -0.32 3.22
C LYS A 63 -8.24 -0.39 3.63
N CYS A 64 -7.43 -1.20 2.92
CA CYS A 64 -6.00 -1.30 3.18
C CYS A 64 -5.31 0.05 2.97
N GLY A 65 -4.29 0.31 3.76
CA GLY A 65 -3.40 1.47 3.62
C GLY A 65 -1.96 1.02 3.54
N TRP A 66 -1.04 1.94 3.77
CA TRP A 66 0.38 1.63 3.92
C TRP A 66 1.04 2.62 4.87
N GLU A 67 2.15 2.18 5.45
CA GLU A 67 3.10 3.06 6.12
C GLU A 67 4.17 3.48 5.12
N ALA A 68 4.40 4.79 5.00
CA ALA A 68 5.46 5.32 4.14
C ALA A 68 6.83 4.95 4.71
N VAL A 69 7.72 4.43 3.87
CA VAL A 69 9.12 4.20 4.22
C VAL A 69 9.87 5.48 3.88
N ILE A 70 10.30 6.21 4.91
CA ILE A 70 11.05 7.45 4.74
C ILE A 70 12.55 7.10 4.64
N PRO A 71 13.20 7.35 3.49
CA PRO A 71 14.62 7.11 3.34
C PRO A 71 15.41 7.89 4.41
N GLY A 72 16.23 7.19 5.19
CA GLY A 72 17.04 7.80 6.26
C GLY A 72 16.36 7.94 7.63
N LEU A 73 15.07 7.58 7.76
CA LEU A 73 14.31 7.55 9.02
C LEU A 73 13.73 6.17 9.33
N GLU A 74 14.16 5.14 8.61
CA GLU A 74 13.82 3.74 8.89
C GLU A 74 14.26 3.40 10.32
N LYS A 75 13.31 3.08 11.20
CA LYS A 75 13.58 2.71 12.60
C LYS A 75 14.58 1.55 12.61
N ARG A 76 15.79 1.82 13.12
CA ARG A 76 16.78 0.82 13.52
C ARG A 76 16.26 -0.07 14.63
#